data_AF-A0A9P4Q4M1-F1
#
_entry.id   AF-A0A9P4Q4M1-F1
#
_cell.length_a   1.000
_cell.length_b   1.000
_cell.length_c   1.000
_cell.angle_alpha   90.00
_cell.angle_beta   90.00
_cell.angle_gamma   90.00
#
_symmetry.space_group_name_H-M   'P 1'
#
loop_
_entity.id
_entity.type
_entity.pdbx_description
1 polymer ?
#
loop_
_entity_poly.entity_id
_entity_poly.type
_entity_poly.pdbx_seq_one_letter_code
_entity_poly.pdbx_strand_id
1 'polypeptide(L)'
;MSFFRGNSTKDQPPTIQVQVADRAPHQFQYQPGQGLGPSPDYGAQYRLRQLFDVGIFKDTIAPTFAINAGLATIAWGIGRATNRVEAKDWLWPSVPIINAWWSALGKRVVFDGVKPSHAWSSLSWVERVLLSGVTLWGGRLLYRVASRSIARGKDEPRYDARKKEEGFWNKALVQTFLPEAIATTLISIPYAGPFRHHVGATIRGYRPWLQMAAVGLYTSGLTLETVADYQLDTHKASGAGGIFREGVWSLCRHPNYLGDALVHFSLTLLLYSSDILVPLELLGPIANYVFLRRVGGDSELETAQMERYEKEDPLKHSHMKEYQAEKNALWPRLNEFSNPWAWTIIGAGVAGALIERGLKVLDGGLFYSAN
;
A
#
# COMPACT_ATOMS: atom_id res chain seq x y z
N MET A 1 -78.79 44.60 -38.91
CA MET A 1 -79.54 43.97 -37.80
C MET A 1 -78.54 43.27 -36.88
N SER A 2 -78.77 43.27 -35.57
CA SER A 2 -78.05 42.47 -34.56
C SER A 2 -78.40 40.97 -34.74
N PHE A 3 -77.63 39.93 -34.39
CA PHE A 3 -76.82 39.60 -33.20
C PHE A 3 -75.70 38.57 -33.58
N PHE A 4 -74.79 38.03 -32.73
CA PHE A 4 -74.61 38.09 -31.25
C PHE A 4 -73.10 38.14 -30.83
N ARG A 5 -72.60 37.18 -30.04
CA ARG A 5 -71.19 37.00 -29.60
C ARG A 5 -70.82 35.51 -29.48
N GLY A 6 -69.54 35.18 -29.64
CA GLY A 6 -68.89 33.94 -29.18
C GLY A 6 -67.37 34.16 -29.09
N ASN A 7 -66.74 33.83 -27.95
CA ASN A 7 -65.33 34.15 -27.70
C ASN A 7 -64.36 33.26 -28.49
N SER A 8 -63.28 33.84 -29.01
CA SER A 8 -62.13 33.11 -29.53
C SER A 8 -61.08 32.92 -28.42
N THR A 9 -60.90 31.69 -27.96
CA THR A 9 -59.71 31.27 -27.21
C THR A 9 -58.59 30.94 -28.19
N LYS A 10 -57.46 31.64 -28.10
CA LYS A 10 -56.22 31.21 -28.76
C LYS A 10 -55.46 30.28 -27.82
N ASP A 11 -55.04 29.13 -28.32
CA ASP A 11 -54.14 28.23 -27.61
C ASP A 11 -52.80 28.92 -27.30
N GLN A 12 -52.36 28.81 -26.05
CA GLN A 12 -50.98 29.03 -25.64
C GLN A 12 -50.42 27.71 -25.11
N PRO A 13 -49.16 27.35 -25.41
CA PRO A 13 -48.52 26.18 -24.81
C PRO A 13 -48.33 26.38 -23.29
N PRO A 14 -48.35 25.30 -22.49
CA PRO A 14 -48.26 25.40 -21.04
C PRO A 14 -46.91 25.98 -20.61
N THR A 15 -46.95 27.10 -19.88
CA THR A 15 -45.76 27.71 -19.29
C THR A 15 -45.37 26.97 -18.02
N ILE A 16 -44.21 26.31 -18.02
CA ILE A 16 -43.63 25.70 -16.83
C ILE A 16 -43.09 26.81 -15.93
N GLN A 17 -43.79 27.13 -14.84
CA GLN A 17 -43.25 27.97 -13.78
C GLN A 17 -42.31 27.15 -12.89
N VAL A 18 -41.01 27.41 -13.00
CA VAL A 18 -40.02 26.89 -12.04
C VAL A 18 -40.11 27.76 -10.78
N GLN A 19 -40.74 27.22 -9.74
CA GLN A 19 -40.80 27.87 -8.44
C GLN A 19 -39.45 27.74 -7.73
N VAL A 20 -38.58 28.75 -7.91
CA VAL A 20 -37.32 28.86 -7.16
C VAL A 20 -37.67 29.17 -5.70
N ALA A 21 -37.42 28.21 -4.82
CA ALA A 21 -37.62 28.39 -3.39
C ALA A 21 -36.39 29.09 -2.79
N ASP A 22 -36.48 30.41 -2.62
CA ASP A 22 -35.48 31.19 -1.88
C ASP A 22 -35.45 30.76 -0.41
N ARG A 23 -34.52 29.84 -0.08
CA ARG A 23 -34.17 29.54 1.32
C ARG A 23 -33.14 30.56 1.81
N ALA A 24 -33.59 31.46 2.67
CA ALA A 24 -32.71 32.34 3.43
C ALA A 24 -31.67 31.51 4.25
N PRO A 25 -30.44 32.02 4.43
CA PRO A 25 -29.41 31.31 5.19
C PRO A 25 -29.81 31.15 6.65
N HIS A 26 -29.87 29.91 7.12
CA HIS A 26 -30.21 29.60 8.51
C HIS A 26 -29.16 30.14 9.49
N GLN A 27 -29.48 31.22 10.18
CA GLN A 27 -28.75 31.64 11.37
C GLN A 27 -29.01 30.66 12.51
N PHE A 28 -27.98 29.91 12.92
CA PHE A 28 -28.04 29.10 14.13
C PHE A 28 -27.97 30.00 15.38
N GLN A 29 -29.13 30.40 15.90
CA GLN A 29 -29.21 30.97 17.25
C GLN A 29 -29.16 29.85 18.30
N TYR A 30 -28.27 30.02 19.28
CA TYR A 30 -28.10 29.10 20.41
C TYR A 30 -29.14 29.42 21.48
N GLN A 31 -30.12 28.54 21.72
CA GLN A 31 -31.02 28.63 22.87
C GLN A 31 -30.53 27.69 24.00
N PRO A 32 -30.06 28.21 25.14
CA PRO A 32 -29.63 27.38 26.25
C PRO A 32 -30.80 26.94 27.14
N GLY A 33 -30.95 25.62 27.32
CA GLY A 33 -31.63 25.05 28.48
C GLY A 33 -32.93 24.28 28.23
N GLN A 34 -32.81 23.02 27.80
CA GLN A 34 -33.70 21.93 28.26
C GLN A 34 -32.86 20.67 28.52
N GLY A 35 -33.31 19.83 29.46
CA GLY A 35 -32.46 18.84 30.17
C GLY A 35 -32.00 17.63 29.34
N LEU A 36 -30.84 17.10 29.72
CA LEU A 36 -30.24 15.90 29.13
C LEU A 36 -30.91 14.61 29.65
N GLY A 37 -31.77 14.01 28.83
CA GLY A 37 -31.99 12.56 28.86
C GLY A 37 -30.87 11.82 28.11
N PRO A 38 -30.58 10.55 28.40
CA PRO A 38 -29.56 9.79 27.68
C PRO A 38 -29.96 9.62 26.21
N SER A 39 -29.20 10.24 25.31
CA SER A 39 -29.43 10.15 23.87
C SER A 39 -29.10 8.74 23.38
N PRO A 40 -29.95 8.08 22.56
CA PRO A 40 -29.58 6.82 21.93
C PRO A 40 -28.36 7.02 21.03
N ASP A 41 -27.43 6.05 20.97
CA ASP A 41 -26.20 6.16 20.18
C ASP A 41 -26.44 5.95 18.67
N TYR A 42 -27.18 6.89 18.07
CA TYR A 42 -27.33 7.03 16.62
C TYR A 42 -25.97 7.26 15.94
N GLY A 43 -24.97 7.76 16.67
CA GLY A 43 -23.62 8.00 16.16
C GLY A 43 -22.85 6.71 15.84
N ALA A 44 -23.03 5.62 16.59
CA ALA A 44 -22.40 4.33 16.28
C ALA A 44 -22.97 3.68 15.01
N GLN A 45 -24.29 3.70 14.84
CA GLN A 45 -24.94 3.09 13.66
C GLN A 45 -24.65 3.86 12.37
N TYR A 46 -24.58 5.21 12.41
CA TYR A 46 -24.15 6.01 11.26
C TYR A 46 -22.67 5.77 10.91
N ARG A 47 -21.79 5.64 11.92
CA ARG A 47 -20.36 5.34 11.72
C ARG A 47 -20.14 4.01 11.01
N LEU A 48 -20.85 2.95 11.40
CA LEU A 48 -20.73 1.65 10.74
C LEU A 48 -21.24 1.66 9.29
N ARG A 49 -22.26 2.46 8.96
CA ARG A 49 -22.72 2.61 7.56
C ARG A 49 -21.70 3.32 6.67
N GLN A 50 -20.99 4.33 7.17
CA GLN A 50 -19.95 5.02 6.37
C GLN A 50 -18.70 4.16 6.12
N LEU A 51 -18.36 3.26 7.05
CA LEU A 51 -17.18 2.39 6.94
C LEU A 51 -17.29 1.27 5.90
N PHE A 52 -18.51 0.97 5.44
CA PHE A 52 -18.80 0.00 4.37
C PHE A 52 -19.65 0.63 3.27
N ASP A 53 -19.66 1.96 3.18
CA ASP A 53 -20.45 2.69 2.18
C ASP A 53 -19.92 2.42 0.77
N VAL A 54 -20.79 2.59 -0.22
CA VAL A 54 -20.44 2.49 -1.65
C VAL A 54 -19.34 3.52 -2.00
N GLY A 55 -19.20 4.59 -1.20
CA GLY A 55 -18.11 5.55 -1.24
C GLY A 55 -16.71 4.92 -1.23
N ILE A 56 -16.32 4.12 -0.23
CA ILE A 56 -14.93 3.59 -0.16
C ILE A 56 -14.62 2.68 -1.37
N PHE A 57 -15.61 1.92 -1.84
CA PHE A 57 -15.45 1.14 -3.08
C PHE A 57 -15.25 2.05 -4.29
N LYS A 58 -16.09 3.07 -4.47
CA LYS A 58 -16.05 4.01 -5.59
C LYS A 58 -14.82 4.92 -5.60
N ASP A 59 -14.41 5.40 -4.44
CA ASP A 59 -13.38 6.42 -4.28
C ASP A 59 -11.98 5.81 -4.11
N THR A 60 -11.87 4.68 -3.39
CA THR A 60 -10.56 4.06 -3.08
C THR A 60 -10.33 2.77 -3.88
N ILE A 61 -11.20 1.76 -3.76
CA ILE A 61 -10.91 0.42 -4.33
C ILE A 61 -10.98 0.42 -5.86
N ALA A 62 -12.08 0.88 -6.45
CA ALA A 62 -12.30 0.81 -7.90
C ALA A 62 -11.28 1.63 -8.71
N PRO A 63 -10.88 2.86 -8.32
CA PRO A 63 -9.87 3.60 -9.07
C PRO A 63 -8.46 3.02 -8.87
N THR A 64 -8.15 2.42 -7.72
CA THR A 64 -6.91 1.66 -7.52
C THR A 64 -6.90 0.42 -8.43
N PHE A 65 -8.00 -0.34 -8.47
CA PHE A 65 -8.12 -1.48 -9.37
C PHE A 65 -7.99 -1.08 -10.84
N ALA A 66 -8.59 0.03 -11.26
CA ALA A 66 -8.49 0.53 -12.63
C ALA A 66 -7.04 0.86 -13.03
N ILE A 67 -6.28 1.52 -12.14
CA ILE A 67 -4.84 1.78 -12.33
C ILE A 67 -4.08 0.46 -12.43
N ASN A 68 -4.29 -0.46 -11.50
CA ASN A 68 -3.53 -1.70 -11.39
C ASN A 68 -3.82 -2.65 -12.56
N ALA A 69 -5.09 -2.81 -12.94
CA ALA A 69 -5.51 -3.62 -14.08
C ALA A 69 -5.05 -3.01 -15.42
N GLY A 70 -5.08 -1.68 -15.55
CA GLY A 70 -4.55 -0.98 -16.72
C GLY A 70 -3.04 -1.22 -16.89
N LEU A 71 -2.26 -1.01 -15.82
CA LEU A 71 -0.82 -1.28 -15.82
C LEU A 71 -0.50 -2.76 -16.06
N ALA A 72 -1.25 -3.68 -15.45
CA ALA A 72 -1.09 -5.12 -15.65
C ALA A 72 -1.43 -5.55 -17.09
N THR A 73 -2.42 -4.94 -17.73
CA THR A 73 -2.75 -5.18 -19.14
C THR A 73 -1.66 -4.66 -20.07
N ILE A 74 -1.09 -3.48 -19.79
CA ILE A 74 0.06 -2.94 -20.53
C ILE A 74 1.28 -3.85 -20.37
N ALA A 75 1.61 -4.27 -19.14
CA ALA A 75 2.73 -5.18 -18.88
C ALA A 75 2.52 -6.58 -19.50
N TRP A 76 1.28 -7.07 -19.56
CA TRP A 76 0.95 -8.29 -20.30
C TRP A 76 1.16 -8.12 -21.81
N GLY A 77 0.74 -7.00 -22.39
CA GLY A 77 0.95 -6.69 -23.80
C GLY A 77 2.43 -6.61 -24.17
N ILE A 78 3.21 -5.89 -23.37
CA ILE A 78 4.69 -5.82 -23.49
C ILE A 78 5.28 -7.21 -23.33
N GLY A 79 4.94 -7.93 -22.26
CA GLY A 79 5.45 -9.27 -21.98
C GLY A 79 5.17 -10.25 -23.10
N ARG A 80 3.97 -10.21 -23.70
CA ARG A 80 3.57 -11.02 -24.86
C ARG A 80 4.39 -10.66 -26.10
N ALA A 81 4.65 -9.38 -26.35
CA ALA A 81 5.44 -8.92 -27.48
C ALA A 81 6.95 -9.24 -27.34
N THR A 82 7.48 -9.23 -26.11
CA THR A 82 8.91 -9.47 -25.83
C THR A 82 9.22 -10.88 -25.32
N ASN A 83 8.19 -11.73 -25.16
CA ASN A 83 8.25 -13.02 -24.45
C ASN A 83 8.88 -12.94 -23.04
N ARG A 84 8.60 -11.85 -22.28
CA ARG A 84 9.10 -11.63 -20.91
C ARG A 84 7.96 -11.51 -19.90
N VAL A 85 7.74 -12.57 -19.12
CA VAL A 85 6.71 -12.58 -18.06
C VAL A 85 7.11 -11.71 -16.87
N GLU A 86 8.42 -11.58 -16.61
CA GLU A 86 8.96 -10.89 -15.42
C GLU A 86 8.62 -9.39 -15.36
N ALA A 87 8.15 -8.77 -16.46
CA ALA A 87 7.69 -7.38 -16.46
C ALA A 87 6.62 -7.09 -15.38
N LYS A 88 5.82 -8.09 -14.99
CA LYS A 88 4.85 -7.99 -13.88
C LYS A 88 5.52 -7.82 -12.51
N ASP A 89 6.72 -8.39 -12.30
CA ASP A 89 7.42 -8.33 -11.02
C ASP A 89 7.96 -6.92 -10.75
N TRP A 90 8.08 -6.09 -11.79
CA TRP A 90 8.40 -4.68 -11.68
C TRP A 90 7.16 -3.86 -11.25
N LEU A 91 5.96 -4.29 -11.64
CA LEU A 91 4.72 -3.65 -11.20
C LEU A 91 4.48 -3.82 -9.69
N TRP A 92 4.86 -4.96 -9.11
CA TRP A 92 4.63 -5.27 -7.70
C TRP A 92 5.07 -4.13 -6.75
N PRO A 93 6.32 -3.63 -6.80
CA PRO A 93 6.74 -2.45 -6.03
C PRO A 93 6.32 -1.10 -6.62
N SER A 94 6.12 -0.97 -7.94
CA SER A 94 5.82 0.34 -8.55
C SER A 94 4.36 0.76 -8.37
N VAL A 95 3.43 -0.20 -8.31
CA VAL A 95 1.99 0.03 -8.23
C VAL A 95 1.56 0.75 -6.94
N PRO A 96 2.06 0.41 -5.74
CA PRO A 96 1.80 1.19 -4.52
C PRO A 96 2.32 2.63 -4.61
N ILE A 97 3.50 2.87 -5.20
CA ILE A 97 4.05 4.22 -5.43
C ILE A 97 3.12 5.02 -6.34
N ILE A 98 2.78 4.46 -7.51
CA ILE A 98 1.91 5.12 -8.50
C ILE A 98 0.56 5.47 -7.86
N ASN A 99 -0.05 4.55 -7.12
CA ASN A 99 -1.29 4.80 -6.42
C ASN A 99 -1.17 5.90 -5.37
N ALA A 100 -0.15 5.89 -4.52
CA ALA A 100 0.03 6.90 -3.48
C ALA A 100 0.19 8.31 -4.08
N TRP A 101 1.13 8.48 -5.02
CA TRP A 101 1.41 9.78 -5.64
C TRP A 101 0.28 10.28 -6.54
N TRP A 102 -0.39 9.38 -7.28
CA TRP A 102 -1.57 9.75 -8.07
C TRP A 102 -2.72 10.23 -7.19
N SER A 103 -2.91 9.60 -6.02
CA SER A 103 -3.99 9.95 -5.10
C SER A 103 -3.70 11.26 -4.35
N ALA A 104 -2.46 11.43 -3.88
CA ALA A 104 -2.07 12.60 -3.09
C ALA A 104 -1.92 13.88 -3.93
N LEU A 105 -1.28 13.78 -5.10
CA LEU A 105 -0.97 14.92 -5.95
C LEU A 105 -1.63 14.80 -7.33
N GLY A 106 -1.47 13.67 -8.02
CA GLY A 106 -1.80 13.51 -9.44
C GLY A 106 -3.23 13.93 -9.80
N LYS A 107 -4.23 13.42 -9.08
CA LYS A 107 -5.65 13.77 -9.28
C LYS A 107 -5.90 15.28 -9.11
N ARG A 108 -5.24 15.93 -8.15
CA ARG A 108 -5.44 17.35 -7.83
C ARG A 108 -4.78 18.27 -8.85
N VAL A 109 -3.63 17.85 -9.39
CA VAL A 109 -2.95 18.55 -10.48
C VAL A 109 -3.75 18.42 -11.80
N VAL A 110 -4.25 17.21 -12.11
CA VAL A 110 -4.87 16.91 -13.40
C VAL A 110 -6.34 17.32 -13.48
N PHE A 111 -7.14 17.11 -12.43
CA PHE A 111 -8.59 17.39 -12.44
C PHE A 111 -8.95 18.70 -11.75
N ASP A 112 -8.26 19.05 -10.65
CA ASP A 112 -8.57 20.27 -9.87
C ASP A 112 -7.70 21.48 -10.26
N GLY A 113 -6.77 21.31 -11.23
CA GLY A 113 -5.88 22.38 -11.70
C GLY A 113 -4.86 22.90 -10.68
N VAL A 114 -4.66 22.19 -9.56
CA VAL A 114 -3.80 22.63 -8.46
C VAL A 114 -2.33 22.55 -8.86
N LYS A 115 -1.56 23.64 -8.66
CA LYS A 115 -0.10 23.63 -8.88
C LYS A 115 0.58 22.54 -8.03
N PRO A 116 1.51 21.72 -8.57
CA PRO A 116 2.14 20.63 -7.83
C PRO A 116 2.77 21.04 -6.49
N SER A 117 3.38 22.23 -6.42
CA SER A 117 3.94 22.79 -5.19
C SER A 117 2.87 23.05 -4.11
N HIS A 118 1.69 23.51 -4.50
CA HIS A 118 0.57 23.74 -3.57
C HIS A 118 -0.10 22.43 -3.16
N ALA A 119 -0.22 21.47 -4.09
CA ALA A 119 -0.67 20.12 -3.75
C ALA A 119 0.23 19.51 -2.67
N TRP A 120 1.55 19.55 -2.86
CA TRP A 120 2.54 19.09 -1.88
C TRP A 120 2.50 19.86 -0.55
N SER A 121 2.48 21.20 -0.58
CA SER A 121 2.50 22.01 0.66
C SER A 121 1.22 21.88 1.49
N SER A 122 0.12 21.44 0.87
CA SER A 122 -1.15 21.17 1.57
C SER A 122 -1.20 19.79 2.26
N LEU A 123 -0.20 18.93 2.08
CA LEU A 123 -0.11 17.65 2.77
C LEU A 123 0.39 17.82 4.21
N SER A 124 -0.30 17.16 5.13
CA SER A 124 0.19 17.02 6.52
C SER A 124 1.56 16.35 6.54
N TRP A 125 2.28 16.54 7.65
CA TRP A 125 3.57 15.88 7.85
C TRP A 125 3.46 14.34 7.74
N VAL A 126 2.39 13.76 8.26
CA VAL A 126 2.17 12.31 8.29
C VAL A 126 1.92 11.75 6.89
N GLU A 127 1.20 12.48 6.05
CA GLU A 127 1.05 12.17 4.62
C GLU A 127 2.38 12.26 3.86
N ARG A 128 3.21 13.27 4.16
CA ARG A 128 4.56 13.40 3.57
C ARG A 128 5.49 12.27 4.02
N VAL A 129 5.40 11.81 5.26
CA VAL A 129 6.11 10.61 5.76
C VAL A 129 5.60 9.34 5.07
N LEU A 130 4.29 9.17 4.88
CA LEU A 130 3.70 8.04 4.14
C LEU A 130 4.20 7.99 2.69
N LEU A 131 4.15 9.11 1.97
CA LEU A 131 4.66 9.21 0.59
C LEU A 131 6.17 8.91 0.51
N SER A 132 6.95 9.40 1.48
CA SER A 132 8.38 9.11 1.56
C SER A 132 8.62 7.61 1.81
N GLY A 133 7.87 7.00 2.73
CA GLY A 133 7.98 5.58 3.08
C GLY A 133 7.65 4.64 1.92
N VAL A 134 6.54 4.86 1.20
CA VAL A 134 6.21 4.03 0.02
C VAL A 134 7.23 4.21 -1.10
N THR A 135 7.75 5.43 -1.29
CA THR A 135 8.76 5.73 -2.33
C THR A 135 10.10 5.06 -2.01
N LEU A 136 10.55 5.09 -0.76
CA LEU A 136 11.81 4.46 -0.33
C LEU A 136 11.72 2.93 -0.39
N TRP A 137 10.67 2.32 0.16
CA TRP A 137 10.48 0.86 0.12
C TRP A 137 10.29 0.37 -1.32
N GLY A 138 9.32 0.93 -2.04
CA GLY A 138 8.99 0.51 -3.39
C GLY A 138 10.11 0.83 -4.39
N GLY A 139 10.76 1.99 -4.25
CA GLY A 139 11.90 2.37 -5.10
C GLY A 139 13.10 1.42 -4.92
N ARG A 140 13.42 1.05 -3.67
CA ARG A 140 14.44 0.05 -3.34
C ARG A 140 14.10 -1.31 -3.95
N LEU A 141 12.87 -1.80 -3.76
CA LEU A 141 12.44 -3.11 -4.25
C LEU A 141 12.37 -3.13 -5.79
N LEU A 142 11.86 -2.07 -6.42
CA LEU A 142 11.86 -1.90 -7.87
C LEU A 142 13.28 -1.90 -8.43
N TYR A 143 14.20 -1.12 -7.86
CA TYR A 143 15.61 -1.14 -8.25
C TYR A 143 16.21 -2.55 -8.16
N ARG A 144 15.95 -3.28 -7.08
CA ARG A 144 16.44 -4.64 -6.86
C ARG A 144 15.86 -5.68 -7.82
N VAL A 145 14.58 -5.59 -8.18
CA VAL A 145 13.96 -6.51 -9.14
C VAL A 145 14.40 -6.16 -10.57
N ALA A 146 14.31 -4.89 -10.95
CA ALA A 146 14.68 -4.43 -12.29
C ALA A 146 16.17 -4.66 -12.60
N SER A 147 17.09 -4.31 -11.69
CA SER A 147 18.53 -4.52 -11.91
C SER A 147 18.89 -5.99 -12.15
N ARG A 148 18.34 -6.93 -11.36
CA ARG A 148 18.54 -8.37 -11.55
C ARG A 148 17.90 -8.89 -12.85
N SER A 149 16.70 -8.41 -13.17
CA SER A 149 15.97 -8.77 -14.39
C SER A 149 16.66 -8.26 -15.67
N ILE A 150 17.28 -7.08 -15.61
CA ILE A 150 18.07 -6.48 -16.69
C ILE A 150 19.40 -7.22 -16.83
N ALA A 151 20.16 -7.39 -15.73
CA ALA A 151 21.46 -8.07 -15.74
C ALA A 151 21.38 -9.52 -16.23
N ARG A 152 20.28 -10.23 -15.95
CA ARG A 152 20.05 -11.60 -16.45
C ARG A 152 19.65 -11.64 -17.93
N GLY A 153 19.15 -10.55 -18.51
CA GLY A 153 18.69 -10.46 -19.91
C GLY A 153 17.45 -11.28 -20.28
N LYS A 154 17.03 -12.22 -19.43
CA LYS A 154 15.86 -13.10 -19.59
C LYS A 154 15.06 -13.22 -18.30
N ASP A 155 13.84 -13.73 -18.43
CA ASP A 155 12.96 -14.05 -17.29
C ASP A 155 13.66 -14.88 -16.21
N GLU A 156 13.13 -14.80 -14.99
CA GLU A 156 13.53 -15.70 -13.91
C GLU A 156 13.14 -17.15 -14.22
N PRO A 157 14.01 -18.16 -13.95
CA PRO A 157 13.76 -19.55 -14.34
C PRO A 157 12.43 -20.15 -13.85
N ARG A 158 11.83 -19.59 -12.78
CA ARG A 158 10.49 -19.97 -12.30
C ARG A 158 9.37 -19.80 -13.34
N TYR A 159 9.59 -18.96 -14.36
CA TYR A 159 8.63 -18.75 -15.45
C TYR A 159 8.79 -19.72 -16.64
N ASP A 160 9.93 -20.40 -16.75
CA ASP A 160 10.21 -21.27 -17.91
C ASP A 160 9.35 -22.53 -17.94
N ALA A 161 8.82 -22.97 -16.79
CA ALA A 161 7.81 -24.02 -16.73
C ALA A 161 6.44 -23.52 -17.24
N ARG A 162 5.92 -22.40 -16.72
CA ARG A 162 4.60 -21.84 -17.11
C ARG A 162 4.54 -21.48 -18.60
N LYS A 163 5.63 -20.93 -19.16
CA LYS A 163 5.69 -20.56 -20.59
C LYS A 163 5.60 -21.76 -21.55
N LYS A 164 5.74 -23.01 -21.07
CA LYS A 164 5.54 -24.23 -21.88
C LYS A 164 4.06 -24.62 -22.02
N GLU A 165 3.16 -24.01 -21.24
CA GLU A 165 1.73 -24.28 -21.32
C GLU A 165 1.15 -23.82 -22.66
N GLU A 166 0.34 -24.67 -23.29
CA GLU A 166 -0.28 -24.35 -24.58
C GLU A 166 -1.16 -23.09 -24.45
N GLY A 167 -0.92 -22.11 -25.34
CA GLY A 167 -1.64 -20.84 -25.33
C GLY A 167 -1.35 -19.98 -24.09
N PHE A 168 -0.22 -20.18 -23.38
CA PHE A 168 0.17 -19.44 -22.18
C PHE A 168 -0.17 -17.94 -22.26
N TRP A 169 0.28 -17.23 -23.30
CA TRP A 169 0.05 -15.78 -23.44
C TRP A 169 -1.42 -15.37 -23.63
N ASN A 170 -2.31 -16.28 -24.06
CA ASN A 170 -3.76 -16.02 -24.11
C ASN A 170 -4.39 -16.14 -22.71
N LYS A 171 -3.86 -17.04 -21.87
CA LYS A 171 -4.33 -17.29 -20.50
C LYS A 171 -3.71 -16.33 -19.48
N ALA A 172 -2.47 -15.90 -19.70
CA ALA A 172 -1.64 -15.16 -18.76
C ALA A 172 -2.28 -13.86 -18.24
N LEU A 173 -3.05 -13.14 -19.07
CA LEU A 173 -3.75 -11.93 -18.62
C LEU A 173 -4.68 -12.25 -17.44
N VAL A 174 -5.51 -13.30 -17.57
CA VAL A 174 -6.51 -13.69 -16.58
C VAL A 174 -5.94 -14.55 -15.46
N GLN A 175 -4.90 -15.34 -15.73
CA GLN A 175 -4.33 -16.31 -14.78
C GLN A 175 -3.05 -15.83 -14.07
N THR A 176 -2.49 -14.69 -14.43
CA THR A 176 -1.26 -14.17 -13.81
C THR A 176 -1.31 -12.65 -13.59
N PHE A 177 -1.54 -11.86 -14.65
CA PHE A 177 -1.45 -10.40 -14.55
C PHE A 177 -2.63 -9.77 -13.80
N LEU A 178 -3.87 -10.13 -14.10
CA LEU A 178 -5.05 -9.61 -13.38
C LEU A 178 -5.17 -10.10 -11.93
N PRO A 179 -4.87 -11.37 -11.58
CA PRO A 179 -4.81 -11.79 -10.17
C PRO A 179 -3.79 -10.98 -9.35
N GLU A 180 -2.62 -10.67 -9.92
CA GLU A 180 -1.64 -9.80 -9.27
C GLU A 180 -2.11 -8.34 -9.22
N ALA A 181 -2.89 -7.85 -10.20
CA ALA A 181 -3.55 -6.54 -10.13
C ALA A 181 -4.59 -6.46 -8.99
N ILE A 182 -5.36 -7.52 -8.74
CA ILE A 182 -6.29 -7.63 -7.60
C ILE A 182 -5.51 -7.66 -6.29
N ALA A 183 -4.46 -8.48 -6.20
CA ALA A 183 -3.60 -8.57 -5.01
C ALA A 183 -2.99 -7.21 -4.64
N THR A 184 -2.31 -6.59 -5.61
CA THR A 184 -1.71 -5.25 -5.44
C THR A 184 -2.76 -4.16 -5.21
N THR A 185 -4.02 -4.35 -5.62
CA THR A 185 -5.12 -3.41 -5.29
C THR A 185 -5.37 -3.41 -3.80
N LEU A 186 -5.53 -4.59 -3.18
CA LEU A 186 -5.73 -4.73 -1.74
C LEU A 186 -4.53 -4.17 -0.96
N ILE A 187 -3.31 -4.54 -1.37
CA ILE A 187 -2.06 -4.03 -0.78
C ILE A 187 -1.96 -2.51 -0.90
N SER A 188 -2.43 -1.91 -2.00
CA SER A 188 -2.38 -0.46 -2.26
C SER A 188 -3.43 0.37 -1.49
N ILE A 189 -4.45 -0.23 -0.86
CA ILE A 189 -5.52 0.51 -0.15
C ILE A 189 -4.94 1.47 0.92
N PRO A 190 -4.11 1.06 1.90
CA PRO A 190 -3.53 1.98 2.91
C PRO A 190 -2.62 3.08 2.32
N TYR A 191 -2.16 2.92 1.08
CA TYR A 191 -1.33 3.92 0.41
C TYR A 191 -2.15 4.97 -0.35
N ALA A 192 -3.36 4.62 -0.79
CA ALA A 192 -4.22 5.48 -1.59
C ALA A 192 -5.39 6.10 -0.80
N GLY A 193 -5.99 5.32 0.10
CA GLY A 193 -7.17 5.68 0.89
C GLY A 193 -7.08 7.04 1.61
N PRO A 194 -5.99 7.36 2.33
CA PRO A 194 -5.85 8.62 3.06
C PRO A 194 -6.05 9.87 2.20
N PHE A 195 -5.75 9.78 0.90
CA PHE A 195 -5.85 10.88 -0.07
C PHE A 195 -7.15 10.88 -0.89
N ARG A 196 -8.00 9.85 -0.74
CA ARG A 196 -9.23 9.69 -1.53
C ARG A 196 -10.50 9.75 -0.70
N HIS A 197 -10.44 9.54 0.61
CA HIS A 197 -11.57 9.71 1.50
C HIS A 197 -11.96 11.20 1.57
N HIS A 198 -13.11 11.55 0.99
CA HIS A 198 -13.54 12.94 0.83
C HIS A 198 -13.71 13.68 2.16
N VAL A 199 -13.14 14.89 2.22
CA VAL A 199 -13.48 16.03 3.10
C VAL A 199 -14.32 15.68 4.35
N GLY A 200 -13.66 15.36 5.46
CA GLY A 200 -14.33 15.08 6.74
C GLY A 200 -13.48 14.32 7.76
N ALA A 201 -12.44 13.64 7.29
CA ALA A 201 -11.34 13.11 8.11
C ALA A 201 -10.37 14.23 8.52
N THR A 202 -10.88 15.27 9.18
CA THR A 202 -10.03 16.14 10.02
C THR A 202 -9.25 15.26 10.99
N ILE A 203 -7.94 15.46 11.17
CA ILE A 203 -7.16 14.80 12.21
C ILE A 203 -7.83 15.08 13.56
N ARG A 204 -8.56 14.10 14.11
CA ARG A 204 -9.34 14.27 15.35
C ARG A 204 -8.50 14.02 16.61
N GLY A 205 -7.40 13.30 16.44
CA GLY A 205 -6.41 13.04 17.47
C GLY A 205 -5.07 12.76 16.82
N TYR A 206 -4.00 13.20 17.48
CA TYR A 206 -2.62 12.90 17.10
C TYR A 206 -1.90 12.24 18.27
N ARG A 207 -1.25 11.11 18.02
CA ARG A 207 -0.60 10.26 19.03
C ARG A 207 0.89 10.13 18.68
N PRO A 208 1.76 11.05 19.16
CA PRO A 208 3.16 11.12 18.75
C PRO A 208 3.94 9.82 18.96
N TRP A 209 3.66 9.11 20.05
CA TRP A 209 4.32 7.85 20.38
C TRP A 209 3.94 6.72 19.41
N LEU A 210 2.72 6.71 18.85
CA LEU A 210 2.34 5.78 17.78
C LEU A 210 3.00 6.14 16.46
N GLN A 211 3.18 7.43 16.15
CA GLN A 211 3.94 7.84 14.98
C GLN A 211 5.40 7.38 15.09
N MET A 212 6.03 7.56 16.25
CA MET A 212 7.39 7.06 16.52
C MET A 212 7.46 5.53 16.43
N ALA A 213 6.47 4.80 16.97
CA ALA A 213 6.41 3.34 16.86
C ALA A 213 6.25 2.89 15.40
N ALA A 214 5.42 3.58 14.61
CA ALA A 214 5.25 3.32 13.19
C ALA A 214 6.55 3.55 12.40
N VAL A 215 7.18 4.72 12.55
CA VAL A 215 8.45 5.02 11.86
C VAL A 215 9.57 4.08 12.31
N GLY A 216 9.59 3.69 13.60
CA GLY A 216 10.53 2.70 14.11
C GLY A 216 10.32 1.31 13.53
N LEU A 217 9.07 0.87 13.39
CA LEU A 217 8.72 -0.40 12.76
C LEU A 217 9.06 -0.39 11.26
N TYR A 218 8.73 0.71 10.57
CA TYR A 218 9.07 0.94 9.16
C TYR A 218 10.59 0.83 8.94
N THR A 219 11.37 1.58 9.73
CA THR A 219 12.83 1.64 9.57
C THR A 219 13.49 0.33 9.95
N SER A 220 12.97 -0.39 10.96
CA SER A 220 13.41 -1.75 11.29
C SER A 220 13.18 -2.68 10.10
N GLY A 221 11.99 -2.64 9.50
CA GLY A 221 11.63 -3.47 8.35
C GLY A 221 12.48 -3.20 7.12
N LEU A 222 12.59 -1.92 6.72
CA LEU A 222 13.40 -1.50 5.57
C LEU A 222 14.89 -1.82 5.76
N THR A 223 15.42 -1.69 6.98
CA THR A 223 16.79 -2.08 7.31
C THR A 223 16.96 -3.59 7.20
N LEU A 224 16.02 -4.37 7.75
CA LEU A 224 16.06 -5.83 7.72
C LEU A 224 15.99 -6.36 6.28
N GLU A 225 15.09 -5.83 5.45
CA GLU A 225 15.05 -6.07 3.99
C GLU A 225 16.39 -5.81 3.34
N THR A 226 16.91 -4.58 3.49
CA THR A 226 18.11 -4.12 2.79
C THR A 226 19.35 -4.91 3.20
N VAL A 227 19.52 -5.20 4.49
CA VAL A 227 20.66 -5.96 5.02
C VAL A 227 20.56 -7.44 4.65
N ALA A 228 19.37 -8.05 4.76
CA ALA A 228 19.15 -9.43 4.34
C ALA A 228 19.49 -9.62 2.85
N ASP A 229 18.99 -8.71 2.02
CA ASP A 229 19.18 -8.70 0.58
C ASP A 229 20.66 -8.54 0.19
N TYR A 230 21.37 -7.61 0.84
CA TYR A 230 22.81 -7.38 0.64
C TYR A 230 23.66 -8.57 1.07
N GLN A 231 23.40 -9.14 2.26
CA GLN A 231 24.16 -10.27 2.79
C GLN A 231 24.00 -11.51 1.90
N LEU A 232 22.78 -11.81 1.47
CA LEU A 232 22.50 -12.97 0.61
C LEU A 232 23.17 -12.83 -0.77
N ASP A 233 23.18 -11.64 -1.36
CA ASP A 233 23.81 -11.43 -2.66
C ASP A 233 25.35 -11.40 -2.56
N THR A 234 25.90 -10.91 -1.45
CA THR A 234 27.33 -11.00 -1.13
C THR A 234 27.78 -12.47 -1.01
N HIS A 235 26.99 -13.31 -0.32
CA HIS A 235 27.27 -14.75 -0.21
C HIS A 235 27.20 -15.48 -1.56
N LYS A 236 26.25 -15.12 -2.44
CA LYS A 236 26.21 -15.66 -3.81
C LYS A 236 27.41 -15.21 -4.65
N ALA A 237 27.82 -13.95 -4.50
CA ALA A 237 28.91 -13.36 -5.27
C ALA A 237 30.30 -13.90 -4.85
N SER A 238 30.48 -14.35 -3.60
CA SER A 238 31.74 -14.97 -3.16
C SER A 238 31.96 -16.38 -3.72
N GLY A 239 30.95 -16.97 -4.39
CA GLY A 239 30.99 -18.36 -4.85
C GLY A 239 30.91 -19.39 -3.72
N ALA A 240 30.64 -18.97 -2.49
CA ALA A 240 30.46 -19.86 -1.36
C ALA A 240 29.27 -20.80 -1.60
N GLY A 241 29.49 -22.10 -1.39
CA GLY A 241 28.43 -23.10 -1.44
C GLY A 241 27.54 -23.07 -0.19
N GLY A 242 26.62 -24.04 -0.12
CA GLY A 242 25.73 -24.20 1.03
C GLY A 242 24.56 -23.22 1.07
N ILE A 243 24.09 -22.93 2.29
CA ILE A 243 22.94 -22.07 2.59
C ILE A 243 23.42 -21.00 3.57
N PHE A 244 23.12 -19.74 3.25
CA PHE A 244 23.49 -18.61 4.10
C PHE A 244 22.61 -18.56 5.36
N ARG A 245 23.26 -18.62 6.55
CA ARG A 245 22.61 -18.69 7.87
C ARG A 245 23.15 -17.62 8.86
N GLU A 246 24.00 -16.73 8.39
CA GLU A 246 24.67 -15.69 9.18
C GLU A 246 23.97 -14.34 9.09
N GLY A 247 24.47 -13.32 9.80
CA GLY A 247 23.92 -11.98 9.73
C GLY A 247 22.45 -11.93 10.20
N VAL A 248 21.59 -11.20 9.51
CA VAL A 248 20.15 -11.18 9.83
C VAL A 248 19.43 -12.49 9.50
N TRP A 249 20.01 -13.36 8.67
CA TRP A 249 19.50 -14.71 8.39
C TRP A 249 19.70 -15.65 9.59
N SER A 250 20.52 -15.27 10.57
CA SER A 250 20.54 -15.97 11.85
C SER A 250 19.29 -15.75 12.72
N LEU A 251 18.41 -14.79 12.40
CA LEU A 251 17.17 -14.50 13.16
C LEU A 251 15.98 -15.37 12.71
N CYS A 252 15.78 -15.50 11.41
CA CYS A 252 14.74 -16.30 10.77
C CYS A 252 15.15 -16.64 9.33
N ARG A 253 14.42 -17.54 8.66
CA ARG A 253 14.81 -18.03 7.32
C ARG A 253 14.53 -17.06 6.17
N HIS A 254 13.58 -16.13 6.33
CA HIS A 254 13.24 -15.10 5.34
C HIS A 254 13.19 -13.71 6.00
N PRO A 255 14.34 -13.16 6.47
CA PRO A 255 14.39 -11.87 7.16
C PRO A 255 13.96 -10.72 6.24
N ASN A 256 14.19 -10.82 4.93
CA ASN A 256 13.67 -9.84 3.97
C ASN A 256 12.13 -9.85 3.89
N TYR A 257 11.48 -11.02 3.94
CA TYR A 257 10.01 -11.10 3.96
C TYR A 257 9.45 -10.63 5.31
N LEU A 258 10.16 -10.86 6.42
CA LEU A 258 9.80 -10.25 7.70
C LEU A 258 9.84 -8.73 7.58
N GLY A 259 10.91 -8.17 7.03
CA GLY A 259 11.08 -6.73 6.89
C GLY A 259 9.97 -6.09 6.05
N ASP A 260 9.62 -6.71 4.92
CA ASP A 260 8.52 -6.25 4.05
C ASP A 260 7.16 -6.28 4.78
N ALA A 261 6.90 -7.32 5.58
CA ALA A 261 5.72 -7.36 6.44
C ALA A 261 5.72 -6.24 7.49
N LEU A 262 6.85 -5.99 8.16
CA LEU A 262 6.98 -4.90 9.14
C LEU A 262 6.73 -3.53 8.48
N VAL A 263 7.25 -3.29 7.27
CA VAL A 263 6.98 -2.08 6.49
C VAL A 263 5.47 -1.93 6.25
N HIS A 264 4.79 -2.94 5.72
CA HIS A 264 3.36 -2.82 5.43
C HIS A 264 2.50 -2.58 6.68
N PHE A 265 2.76 -3.30 7.79
CA PHE A 265 2.04 -3.06 9.05
C PHE A 265 2.34 -1.66 9.64
N SER A 266 3.58 -1.19 9.53
CA SER A 266 3.99 0.13 10.04
C SER A 266 3.20 1.28 9.42
N LEU A 267 2.80 1.18 8.15
CA LEU A 267 2.06 2.24 7.48
C LEU A 267 0.62 2.33 7.99
N THR A 268 -0.06 1.20 8.25
CA THR A 268 -1.37 1.26 8.93
C THR A 268 -1.28 1.80 10.36
N LEU A 269 -0.17 1.54 11.07
CA LEU A 269 0.09 2.15 12.39
C LEU A 269 0.34 3.66 12.28
N LEU A 270 1.00 4.12 11.21
CA LEU A 270 1.22 5.53 10.89
C LEU A 270 -0.12 6.25 10.66
N LEU A 271 -1.04 5.66 9.90
CA LEU A 271 -2.39 6.19 9.70
C LEU A 271 -3.18 6.26 11.03
N TYR A 272 -3.07 5.22 11.85
CA TYR A 272 -3.74 5.16 13.15
C TYR A 272 -3.19 6.19 14.15
N SER A 273 -1.93 6.61 14.00
CA SER A 273 -1.32 7.66 14.84
C SER A 273 -2.01 9.03 14.70
N SER A 274 -2.80 9.25 13.64
CA SER A 274 -3.42 10.54 13.31
C SER A 274 -4.93 10.46 13.05
N ASP A 275 -5.59 9.36 13.47
CA ASP A 275 -7.03 9.12 13.26
C ASP A 275 -7.49 9.19 11.78
N ILE A 276 -6.59 8.92 10.83
CA ILE A 276 -6.89 8.83 9.39
C ILE A 276 -7.02 7.39 8.88
N LEU A 277 -6.69 6.38 9.70
CA LEU A 277 -6.89 4.96 9.36
C LEU A 277 -8.38 4.62 9.25
N VAL A 278 -8.79 4.14 8.09
CA VAL A 278 -10.07 3.45 7.88
C VAL A 278 -9.83 1.94 8.07
N PRO A 279 -10.61 1.22 8.90
CA PRO A 279 -10.41 -0.21 9.16
C PRO A 279 -10.22 -1.12 7.93
N LEU A 280 -10.82 -0.78 6.78
CA LEU A 280 -10.66 -1.53 5.53
C LEU A 280 -9.22 -1.47 4.97
N GLU A 281 -8.44 -0.44 5.31
CA GLU A 281 -7.03 -0.30 4.93
C GLU A 281 -6.14 -1.38 5.60
N LEU A 282 -6.59 -2.00 6.69
CA LEU A 282 -5.92 -3.16 7.29
C LEU A 282 -5.90 -4.39 6.36
N LEU A 283 -6.79 -4.46 5.36
CA LEU A 283 -6.70 -5.50 4.33
C LEU A 283 -5.38 -5.42 3.54
N GLY A 284 -4.74 -4.26 3.46
CA GLY A 284 -3.46 -4.10 2.76
C GLY A 284 -2.31 -4.92 3.36
N PRO A 285 -1.88 -4.67 4.61
CA PRO A 285 -0.83 -5.46 5.25
C PRO A 285 -1.24 -6.92 5.48
N ILE A 286 -2.53 -7.21 5.71
CA ILE A 286 -3.01 -8.59 5.85
C ILE A 286 -2.88 -9.33 4.51
N ALA A 287 -3.29 -8.73 3.40
CA ALA A 287 -3.11 -9.32 2.07
C ALA A 287 -1.63 -9.51 1.77
N ASN A 288 -0.79 -8.50 1.98
CA ASN A 288 0.65 -8.61 1.75
C ASN A 288 1.28 -9.76 2.55
N TYR A 289 0.95 -9.86 3.85
CA TYR A 289 1.41 -10.95 4.71
C TYR A 289 0.93 -12.33 4.20
N VAL A 290 -0.31 -12.47 3.75
CA VAL A 290 -0.80 -13.73 3.17
C VAL A 290 -0.06 -14.08 1.88
N PHE A 291 0.20 -13.11 0.99
CA PHE A 291 0.97 -13.33 -0.23
C PHE A 291 2.40 -13.79 0.08
N LEU A 292 3.13 -13.04 0.92
CA LEU A 292 4.48 -13.39 1.40
C LEU A 292 4.58 -14.77 2.05
N ARG A 293 3.48 -15.30 2.62
CA ARG A 293 3.45 -16.60 3.30
C ARG A 293 2.91 -17.76 2.46
N ARG A 294 2.13 -17.49 1.41
CA ARG A 294 1.29 -18.53 0.76
C ARG A 294 1.22 -18.49 -0.76
N VAL A 295 1.43 -17.35 -1.42
CA VAL A 295 1.17 -17.20 -2.86
C VAL A 295 2.40 -16.59 -3.53
N GLY A 296 3.25 -17.42 -4.12
CA GLY A 296 4.62 -17.04 -4.50
C GLY A 296 5.55 -16.75 -3.31
N GLY A 297 5.09 -17.05 -2.09
CA GLY A 297 5.73 -16.70 -0.81
C GLY A 297 6.72 -17.74 -0.28
N ASP A 298 7.03 -17.63 1.02
CA ASP A 298 8.06 -18.44 1.69
C ASP A 298 7.79 -19.95 1.58
N SER A 299 6.53 -20.38 1.75
CA SER A 299 6.12 -21.78 1.67
C SER A 299 6.37 -22.40 0.29
N GLU A 300 6.01 -21.73 -0.80
CA GLU A 300 6.23 -22.25 -2.17
C GLU A 300 7.73 -22.22 -2.52
N LEU A 301 8.43 -21.17 -2.10
CA LEU A 301 9.87 -21.02 -2.30
C LEU A 301 10.66 -22.13 -1.58
N GLU A 302 10.35 -22.42 -0.31
CA GLU A 302 11.02 -23.50 0.43
C GLU A 302 10.73 -24.87 -0.18
N THR A 303 9.48 -25.18 -0.58
CA THR A 303 9.15 -26.45 -1.25
C THR A 303 9.95 -26.62 -2.55
N ALA A 304 9.96 -25.61 -3.42
CA ALA A 304 10.71 -25.66 -4.68
C ALA A 304 12.24 -25.73 -4.47
N GLN A 305 12.76 -25.09 -3.41
CA GLN A 305 14.17 -25.22 -3.02
C GLN A 305 14.50 -26.63 -2.55
N MET A 306 13.66 -27.24 -1.71
CA MET A 306 13.84 -28.58 -1.18
C MET A 306 13.84 -29.64 -2.29
N GLU A 307 12.83 -29.62 -3.17
CA GLU A 307 12.75 -30.55 -4.32
C GLU A 307 13.95 -30.44 -5.27
N ARG A 308 14.52 -29.24 -5.41
CA ARG A 308 15.71 -29.01 -6.22
C ARG A 308 16.96 -29.52 -5.51
N TYR A 309 17.18 -29.16 -4.25
CA TYR A 309 18.36 -29.59 -3.51
C TYR A 309 18.39 -31.11 -3.33
N GLU A 310 17.24 -31.77 -3.15
CA GLU A 310 17.17 -33.24 -3.11
C GLU A 310 17.73 -33.91 -4.39
N LYS A 311 17.55 -33.28 -5.55
CA LYS A 311 17.99 -33.78 -6.86
C LYS A 311 19.40 -33.33 -7.25
N GLU A 312 19.79 -32.10 -6.90
CA GLU A 312 21.00 -31.44 -7.39
C GLU A 312 22.12 -31.31 -6.35
N ASP A 313 21.79 -31.23 -5.05
CA ASP A 313 22.74 -30.91 -3.97
C ASP A 313 22.28 -31.47 -2.61
N PRO A 314 22.51 -32.78 -2.35
CA PRO A 314 22.08 -33.44 -1.11
C PRO A 314 22.64 -32.81 0.17
N LEU A 315 23.78 -32.12 0.09
CA LEU A 315 24.37 -31.41 1.23
C LEU A 315 23.55 -30.16 1.57
N LYS A 316 23.20 -29.33 0.57
CA LYS A 316 22.25 -28.23 0.78
C LYS A 316 20.89 -28.74 1.28
N HIS A 317 20.43 -29.90 0.81
CA HIS A 317 19.18 -30.50 1.30
C HIS A 317 19.23 -30.81 2.81
N SER A 318 20.35 -31.38 3.32
CA SER A 318 20.54 -31.57 4.77
C SER A 318 20.57 -30.24 5.53
N HIS A 319 21.43 -29.31 5.10
CA HIS A 319 21.56 -28.00 5.75
C HIS A 319 20.23 -27.21 5.77
N MET A 320 19.36 -27.39 4.77
CA MET A 320 18.03 -26.77 4.75
C MET A 320 17.12 -27.38 5.81
N LYS A 321 17.13 -28.71 5.99
CA LYS A 321 16.34 -29.39 7.05
C LYS A 321 16.77 -28.95 8.44
N GLU A 322 18.07 -28.85 8.69
CA GLU A 322 18.64 -28.33 9.94
C GLU A 322 18.17 -26.89 10.21
N TYR A 323 18.31 -26.02 9.21
CA TYR A 323 17.88 -24.62 9.30
C TYR A 323 16.35 -24.49 9.48
N GLN A 324 15.58 -25.40 8.87
CA GLN A 324 14.13 -25.51 9.06
C GLN A 324 13.75 -25.91 10.49
N ALA A 325 14.52 -26.81 11.12
CA ALA A 325 14.32 -27.25 12.51
C ALA A 325 14.77 -26.20 13.54
N GLU A 326 15.84 -25.46 13.28
CA GLU A 326 16.41 -24.47 14.21
C GLU A 326 15.68 -23.12 14.21
N LYS A 327 15.30 -22.60 13.05
CA LYS A 327 14.73 -21.25 12.91
C LYS A 327 13.25 -21.29 12.57
N ASN A 328 12.57 -20.15 12.64
CA ASN A 328 11.24 -19.99 12.04
C ASN A 328 11.39 -19.51 10.59
N ALA A 329 10.38 -19.73 9.75
CA ALA A 329 10.37 -19.18 8.40
C ALA A 329 10.41 -17.64 8.42
N LEU A 330 9.52 -16.99 9.20
CA LEU A 330 9.36 -15.53 9.20
C LEU A 330 9.65 -14.86 10.55
N TRP A 331 9.07 -15.36 11.65
CA TRP A 331 9.10 -14.68 12.95
C TRP A 331 10.18 -15.24 13.87
N PRO A 332 11.20 -14.46 14.28
CA PRO A 332 12.25 -14.92 15.19
C PRO A 332 11.68 -15.57 16.44
N ARG A 333 12.31 -16.66 16.89
CA ARG A 333 11.94 -17.34 18.14
C ARG A 333 12.34 -16.45 19.33
N LEU A 334 11.71 -16.63 20.49
CA LEU A 334 11.97 -15.78 21.67
C LEU A 334 13.42 -15.84 22.18
N ASN A 335 14.14 -16.93 21.92
CA ASN A 335 15.57 -17.02 22.22
C ASN A 335 16.45 -16.14 21.30
N GLU A 336 15.96 -15.73 20.13
CA GLU A 336 16.69 -14.84 19.20
C GLU A 336 16.86 -13.40 19.73
N PHE A 337 16.22 -13.02 20.85
CA PHE A 337 16.54 -11.76 21.54
C PHE A 337 17.94 -11.77 22.19
N SER A 338 18.60 -12.93 22.28
CA SER A 338 20.04 -13.03 22.61
C SER A 338 20.96 -12.74 21.41
N ASN A 339 20.41 -12.68 20.19
CA ASN A 339 21.17 -12.44 18.97
C ASN A 339 21.47 -10.94 18.80
N PRO A 340 22.73 -10.52 18.62
CA PRO A 340 23.08 -9.11 18.43
C PRO A 340 22.33 -8.45 17.27
N TRP A 341 22.01 -9.18 16.20
CA TRP A 341 21.28 -8.65 15.05
C TRP A 341 19.85 -8.22 15.38
N ALA A 342 19.20 -8.82 16.38
CA ALA A 342 17.88 -8.36 16.83
C ALA A 342 17.97 -6.93 17.37
N TRP A 343 18.97 -6.66 18.21
CA TRP A 343 19.22 -5.34 18.78
C TRP A 343 19.74 -4.33 17.76
N THR A 344 20.54 -4.76 16.78
CA THR A 344 20.95 -3.90 15.65
C THR A 344 19.74 -3.38 14.86
N ILE A 345 18.78 -4.26 14.56
CA ILE A 345 17.57 -3.91 13.80
C ILE A 345 16.62 -3.03 14.64
N ILE A 346 16.40 -3.34 15.92
CA ILE A 346 15.64 -2.49 16.85
C ILE A 346 16.29 -1.11 16.98
N GLY A 347 17.62 -1.05 17.10
CA GLY A 347 18.39 0.19 17.18
C GLY A 347 18.25 1.06 15.93
N ALA A 348 18.28 0.46 14.73
CA ALA A 348 17.99 1.15 13.48
C ALA A 348 16.56 1.71 13.45
N GLY A 349 15.59 0.96 13.96
CA GLY A 349 14.22 1.44 14.19
C GLY A 349 14.15 2.70 15.07
N VAL A 350 14.76 2.64 16.26
CA VAL A 350 14.82 3.78 17.19
C VAL A 350 15.50 4.99 16.56
N ALA A 351 16.62 4.79 15.86
CA ALA A 351 17.32 5.87 15.15
C ALA A 351 16.43 6.53 14.08
N GLY A 352 15.72 5.74 13.26
CA GLY A 352 14.79 6.26 12.26
C GLY A 352 13.66 7.11 12.86
N ALA A 353 13.06 6.66 13.97
CA ALA A 353 12.02 7.39 14.68
C ALA A 353 12.52 8.71 15.30
N LEU A 354 13.79 8.76 15.76
CA LEU A 354 14.41 9.97 16.27
C LEU A 354 14.76 10.96 15.14
N ILE A 355 15.27 10.46 14.00
CA ILE A 355 15.57 11.27 12.82
C ILE A 355 14.29 11.92 12.26
N GLU A 356 13.22 11.14 12.07
CA GLU A 356 11.94 11.65 11.59
C GLU A 356 11.36 12.73 12.51
N ARG A 357 11.43 12.51 13.83
CA ARG A 357 11.00 13.50 14.82
C ARG A 357 11.84 14.78 14.76
N GLY A 358 13.16 14.68 14.51
CA GLY A 358 14.03 15.83 14.29
C GLY A 358 13.64 16.61 13.03
N LEU A 359 13.42 15.92 11.91
CA LEU A 359 12.98 16.52 10.65
C LEU A 359 11.61 17.22 10.80
N LYS A 360 10.68 16.65 11.57
CA LYS A 360 9.37 17.24 11.87
C LYS A 360 9.48 18.57 12.63
N VAL A 361 10.43 18.67 13.56
CA VAL A 361 10.69 19.93 14.31
C VAL A 361 11.25 21.00 13.37
N LEU A 362 12.13 20.63 12.45
CA LEU A 362 12.69 21.55 11.45
C LEU A 362 11.62 22.04 10.45
N ASP A 363 10.73 21.16 9.97
CA ASP A 363 9.59 21.52 9.13
C ASP A 363 8.70 22.58 9.82
N GLY A 364 8.30 22.32 11.07
CA GLY A 364 7.53 23.26 11.87
C GLY A 364 8.25 24.59 12.09
N GLY A 365 9.56 24.57 12.39
CA GLY A 365 10.36 25.78 12.57
C GLY A 365 10.44 26.67 11.33
N LEU A 366 10.53 26.07 10.14
CA LEU A 366 10.53 26.81 8.87
C LEU A 366 9.21 27.56 8.64
N PHE A 367 8.07 26.93 8.94
CA PHE A 367 6.74 27.59 8.84
C PHE A 367 6.55 28.76 9.81
N TYR A 368 7.23 28.77 10.97
CA TYR A 368 7.22 29.92 11.89
C TYR A 368 8.21 31.03 11.51
N SER A 369 9.19 30.76 10.63
CA SER A 369 10.16 31.76 10.15
C SER A 369 9.77 32.47 8.85
N ALA A 370 8.71 31.98 8.18
CA ALA A 370 8.25 32.44 6.88
C ALA A 370 6.94 33.25 6.92
N ASN A 371 6.47 33.59 8.13
CA ASN A 371 5.37 34.53 8.43
C ASN A 371 5.90 35.66 9.31
#